data_AF-A0A9D8LHE0-F1
#
_entry.id   AF-A0A9D8LHE0-F1
#
_cell.length_a   1.000
_cell.length_b   1.000
_cell.length_c   1.000
_cell.angle_alpha   90.00
_cell.angle_beta   90.00
_cell.angle_gamma   90.00
#
_symmetry.space_group_name_H-M   'P 1'
#
loop_
_entity.id
_entity.type
_entity.pdbx_description
1 polymer ?
#
loop_
_entity_poly.entity_id
_entity_poly.type
_entity_poly.pdbx_seq_one_letter_code
_entity_poly.pdbx_strand_id
1 'polypeptide(L)'
;MSLDPISRPADGAVFLGGEAVHYDAVSPGSVAVIGIPGATPYRSGSPHSAAAPGAIRAASAPQAVRRGHYDFDLGGPLLRERDRLVDCGDIAFDPADLAGNRARIEAVYTSLLARGTAPLLLGGDDSVQIPALRAFAA
;
A
#
# COMPACT_ATOMS: atom_id res chain seq x y z
N MET A 1 7.00 -20.64 12.43
CA MET A 1 5.69 -19.96 12.31
C MET A 1 5.99 -18.62 11.66
N SER A 2 5.59 -18.40 10.40
CA SER A 2 5.85 -17.11 9.74
C SER A 2 4.96 -16.07 10.41
N LEU A 3 5.56 -14.99 10.92
CA LEU A 3 4.79 -13.83 11.37
C LEU A 3 4.08 -13.22 10.16
N ASP A 4 2.87 -12.74 10.36
CA ASP A 4 2.11 -12.02 9.34
C ASP A 4 2.92 -10.78 8.91
N PRO A 5 3.25 -10.61 7.62
CA PRO A 5 4.00 -9.45 7.16
C PRO A 5 3.18 -8.16 7.22
N ILE A 6 1.87 -8.21 7.49
CA ILE A 6 1.00 -7.05 7.56
C ILE A 6 0.80 -6.58 9.00
N SER A 7 1.04 -5.29 9.20
CA SER A 7 0.55 -4.52 10.33
C SER A 7 -0.71 -3.74 9.95
N ARG A 8 -1.69 -3.68 10.86
CA ARG A 8 -2.87 -2.83 10.65
C ARG A 8 -2.51 -1.35 10.88
N PRO A 9 -3.10 -0.41 10.12
CA PRO A 9 -3.00 1.01 10.41
C PRO A 9 -3.45 1.29 11.84
N ALA A 10 -2.70 2.12 12.58
CA ALA A 10 -2.92 2.37 14.01
C ALA A 10 -4.31 2.98 14.32
N ASP A 11 -4.91 3.67 13.36
CA ASP A 11 -6.21 4.35 13.45
C ASP A 11 -7.33 3.62 12.69
N GLY A 12 -7.03 2.48 12.06
CA GLY A 12 -7.96 1.77 11.17
C GLY A 12 -8.36 2.58 9.92
N ALA A 13 -7.66 3.67 9.60
CA ALA A 13 -7.93 4.45 8.42
C ALA A 13 -7.64 3.63 7.16
N VAL A 14 -8.39 3.93 6.09
CA VAL A 14 -8.29 3.30 4.78
C VAL A 14 -8.19 4.38 3.70
N PHE A 15 -7.43 4.12 2.65
CA PHE A 15 -7.24 5.04 1.56
C PHE A 15 -8.54 5.25 0.78
N LEU A 16 -8.94 6.51 0.62
CA LEU A 16 -10.17 6.93 -0.06
C LEU A 16 -11.43 6.16 0.38
N GLY A 17 -11.51 5.69 1.62
CA GLY A 17 -12.68 4.91 2.09
C GLY A 17 -12.82 3.55 1.39
N GLY A 18 -11.72 2.96 0.92
CA GLY A 18 -11.67 1.59 0.39
C GLY A 18 -12.02 0.53 1.44
N GLU A 19 -12.26 -0.70 1.00
CA GLU A 19 -12.50 -1.83 1.90
C GLU A 19 -11.17 -2.34 2.48
N ALA A 20 -11.10 -2.58 3.79
CA ALA A 20 -9.95 -3.20 4.40
C ALA A 20 -9.91 -4.70 4.07
N VAL A 21 -8.92 -5.14 3.29
CA VAL A 21 -8.80 -6.53 2.82
C VAL A 21 -7.36 -6.98 2.95
N HIS A 22 -7.12 -8.10 3.63
CA HIS A 22 -5.78 -8.66 3.73
C HIS A 22 -5.22 -9.02 2.34
N TYR A 23 -3.91 -8.81 2.12
CA TYR A 23 -3.31 -8.89 0.77
C TYR A 23 -3.48 -10.27 0.09
N ASP A 24 -3.63 -11.34 0.87
CA ASP A 24 -3.86 -12.71 0.37
C ASP A 24 -5.33 -13.04 0.09
N ALA A 25 -6.24 -12.10 0.33
CA ALA A 25 -7.67 -12.24 0.07
C ALA A 25 -8.16 -11.28 -1.03
N VAL A 26 -7.26 -10.47 -1.59
CA VAL A 26 -7.59 -9.51 -2.65
C VAL A 26 -8.04 -10.23 -3.91
N SER A 27 -9.16 -9.78 -4.48
CA SER A 27 -9.71 -10.29 -5.73
C SER A 27 -8.91 -9.79 -6.95
N PRO A 28 -8.75 -10.61 -8.01
CA PRO A 28 -8.12 -10.18 -9.26
C PRO A 28 -8.75 -8.91 -9.85
N GLY A 29 -7.93 -8.07 -10.47
CA GLY A 29 -8.36 -6.79 -11.06
C GLY A 29 -8.57 -5.66 -10.06
N SER A 30 -8.39 -5.88 -8.76
CA SER A 30 -8.48 -4.81 -7.75
C SER A 30 -7.24 -3.93 -7.75
N VAL A 31 -7.41 -2.65 -7.45
CA VAL A 31 -6.33 -1.76 -7.00
C VAL A 31 -6.10 -2.04 -5.51
N ALA A 32 -4.92 -2.55 -5.17
CA ALA A 32 -4.55 -2.96 -3.82
C ALA A 32 -3.63 -1.94 -3.18
N VAL A 33 -4.16 -1.12 -2.28
CA VAL A 33 -3.40 -0.09 -1.57
C VAL A 33 -2.58 -0.74 -0.46
N ILE A 34 -1.26 -0.59 -0.50
CA ILE A 34 -0.32 -1.10 0.51
C ILE A 34 0.53 0.05 1.01
N GLY A 35 0.56 0.26 2.32
CA GLY A 35 1.51 1.18 2.95
C GLY A 35 2.85 0.52 3.27
N ILE A 36 3.94 1.26 3.11
CA ILE A 36 5.29 0.78 3.42
C ILE A 36 6.03 1.80 4.29
N PRO A 37 6.05 1.65 5.63
CA PRO A 37 6.69 2.64 6.50
C PRO A 37 8.18 2.87 6.20
N GLY A 38 8.89 1.87 5.68
CA GLY A 38 10.28 1.99 5.25
C GLY A 38 10.85 0.66 4.77
N ALA A 39 12.04 0.70 4.17
CA ALA A 39 12.78 -0.52 3.81
C ALA A 39 14.23 -0.46 4.29
N THR A 40 15.00 0.51 3.81
CA THR A 40 16.41 0.72 4.11
C THR A 40 16.68 2.23 4.20
N PRO A 41 16.58 2.82 5.41
CA PRO A 41 16.72 4.26 5.57
C PRO A 41 18.14 4.73 5.22
N TYR A 42 18.28 6.02 4.90
CA TYR A 42 19.60 6.64 4.75
C TYR A 42 20.42 6.49 6.03
N ARG A 43 21.73 6.24 5.87
CA ARG A 43 22.66 5.98 6.98
C ARG A 43 22.69 7.12 8.04
N SER A 44 22.35 8.34 7.64
CA SER A 44 22.29 9.52 8.51
C SER A 44 20.89 9.85 9.06
N GLY A 45 19.86 9.09 8.67
CA GLY A 45 18.47 9.44 8.90
C GLY A 45 17.76 8.50 9.88
N SER A 46 16.85 9.07 10.67
CA SER A 46 15.77 8.31 11.28
C SER A 46 14.72 7.93 10.21
N PRO A 47 13.81 6.98 10.50
CA PRO A 47 12.69 6.63 9.61
C PRO A 47 11.62 7.74 9.60
N HIS A 48 12.01 8.93 9.13
CA HIS A 48 11.25 10.19 9.17
C HIS A 48 9.94 10.12 8.36
N SER A 49 9.89 9.25 7.34
CA SER A 49 8.71 9.04 6.49
C SER A 49 7.87 7.83 6.91
N ALA A 50 8.16 7.17 8.04
CA ALA A 50 7.42 5.97 8.47
C ALA A 50 5.95 6.22 8.77
N ALA A 51 5.57 7.45 9.13
CA ALA A 51 4.19 7.84 9.35
C ALA A 51 3.43 8.21 8.05
N ALA A 52 4.12 8.25 6.89
CA ALA A 52 3.52 8.68 5.63
C ALA A 52 2.30 7.85 5.19
N PRO A 53 2.27 6.50 5.31
CA PRO A 53 1.09 5.72 4.93
C PRO A 53 -0.18 6.18 5.65
N GLY A 54 -0.11 6.32 6.99
CA GLY A 54 -1.22 6.81 7.80
C GLY A 54 -1.61 8.25 7.45
N ALA A 55 -0.63 9.14 7.29
CA ALA A 55 -0.89 10.54 6.92
C ALA A 55 -1.60 10.68 5.57
N ILE A 56 -1.22 9.87 4.56
CA ILE A 56 -1.86 9.86 3.24
C ILE A 56 -3.30 9.33 3.35
N ARG A 57 -3.53 8.24 4.11
CA ARG A 57 -4.89 7.73 4.34
C ARG A 57 -5.78 8.78 4.99
N ALA A 58 -5.31 9.41 6.07
CA ALA A 58 -6.04 10.48 6.76
C ALA A 58 -6.36 11.66 5.83
N ALA A 59 -5.40 12.12 5.02
CA ALA A 59 -5.60 13.18 4.05
C ALA A 59 -6.59 12.79 2.94
N SER A 60 -6.64 11.51 2.56
CA SER A 60 -7.54 10.99 1.53
C SER A 60 -8.99 10.83 2.02
N ALA A 61 -9.21 10.62 3.31
CA ALA A 61 -10.53 10.26 3.85
C ALA A 61 -11.66 11.25 3.50
N PRO A 62 -11.48 12.58 3.58
CA PRO A 62 -12.51 13.53 3.15
C PRO A 62 -12.88 13.46 1.67
N GLN A 63 -12.01 12.88 0.83
CA GLN A 63 -12.25 12.73 -0.61
C GLN A 63 -13.04 11.47 -0.94
N ALA A 64 -13.24 10.54 0.01
CA ALA A 64 -13.93 9.27 -0.22
C ALA A 64 -15.37 9.45 -0.76
N VAL A 65 -16.06 10.52 -0.34
CA VAL A 65 -17.42 10.85 -0.81
C VAL A 65 -17.45 11.30 -2.27
N ARG A 66 -16.31 11.70 -2.84
CA ARG A 66 -16.19 12.23 -4.20
C ARG A 66 -15.82 11.16 -5.23
N ARG A 67 -15.59 9.91 -4.83
CA ARG A 67 -15.15 8.82 -5.72
C ARG A 67 -16.08 8.57 -6.91
N GLY A 68 -17.39 8.73 -6.68
CA GLY A 68 -18.42 8.59 -7.71
C GLY A 68 -18.80 9.89 -8.41
N HIS A 69 -18.17 11.02 -8.06
CA HIS A 69 -18.43 12.28 -8.75
C HIS A 69 -17.82 12.23 -10.14
N TYR A 70 -18.46 12.92 -11.08
CA TYR A 70 -17.98 13.03 -12.45
C TYR A 70 -16.69 13.86 -12.49
N ASP A 71 -15.64 13.27 -13.06
CA ASP A 71 -14.39 13.93 -13.38
C ASP A 71 -14.37 14.23 -14.88
N PHE A 72 -14.21 15.51 -15.24
CA PHE A 72 -14.26 15.98 -16.62
C PHE A 72 -13.02 15.58 -17.43
N ASP A 73 -11.87 15.38 -16.78
CA ASP A 73 -10.64 14.95 -17.44
C ASP A 73 -10.71 13.45 -17.76
N LEU A 74 -11.39 12.67 -16.92
CA LEU A 74 -11.63 11.24 -17.13
C LEU A 74 -12.88 10.93 -17.97
N GLY A 75 -13.77 11.91 -18.16
CA GLY A 75 -15.07 11.72 -18.81
C GLY A 75 -16.01 10.79 -18.05
N GLY A 76 -15.85 10.69 -16.73
CA GLY A 76 -16.56 9.75 -15.86
C GLY A 76 -16.05 9.80 -14.42
N PRO A 77 -16.56 8.97 -13.51
CA PRO A 77 -16.07 8.95 -12.14
C PRO A 77 -14.65 8.38 -12.04
N LEU A 78 -13.94 8.77 -10.98
CA LEU A 78 -12.60 8.25 -10.66
C LEU A 78 -12.62 6.71 -10.54
N LEU A 79 -13.61 6.17 -9.82
CA LEU A 79 -13.86 4.74 -9.74
C LEU A 79 -15.21 4.42 -10.38
N ARG A 80 -15.22 3.52 -11.35
CA ARG A 80 -16.45 2.99 -11.94
C ARG A 80 -17.01 1.90 -11.03
N GLU A 81 -18.29 1.55 -11.18
CA GLU A 81 -18.95 0.55 -10.32
C GLU A 81 -18.25 -0.82 -10.28
N ARG A 82 -17.58 -1.19 -11.38
CA ARG A 82 -16.84 -2.45 -11.49
C ARG A 82 -15.43 -2.40 -10.89
N ASP A 83 -14.90 -1.20 -10.66
CA ASP A 83 -13.52 -1.02 -10.19
C ASP A 83 -13.50 -1.27 -8.68
N ARG A 84 -12.53 -2.07 -8.21
CA ARG A 84 -12.39 -2.37 -6.78
C ARG A 84 -11.14 -1.72 -6.23
N LEU A 85 -11.31 -0.88 -5.22
CA LEU A 85 -10.23 -0.29 -4.43
C LEU A 85 -10.26 -0.89 -3.03
N VAL A 86 -9.19 -1.60 -2.67
CA VAL A 86 -9.03 -2.20 -1.34
C VAL A 86 -7.79 -1.67 -0.66
N ASP A 87 -7.80 -1.62 0.66
CA ASP A 87 -6.66 -1.24 1.49
C ASP A 87 -6.16 -2.46 2.27
N CYS A 88 -4.91 -2.83 2.04
CA CYS A 88 -4.29 -4.00 2.64
C CYS A 88 -3.50 -3.69 3.91
N GLY A 89 -3.60 -2.47 4.43
CA GLY A 89 -2.83 -2.02 5.58
C GLY A 89 -1.37 -1.76 5.24
N ASP A 90 -0.50 -1.98 6.21
CA ASP A 90 0.91 -1.61 6.12
C ASP A 90 1.81 -2.85 6.21
N ILE A 91 2.86 -2.92 5.42
CA ILE A 91 3.89 -3.94 5.60
C ILE A 91 4.68 -3.63 6.88
N ALA A 92 4.83 -4.62 7.74
CA ALA A 92 5.56 -4.49 9.00
C ALA A 92 7.02 -4.07 8.74
N PHE A 93 7.44 -3.00 9.41
CA PHE A 93 8.78 -2.44 9.34
C PHE A 93 9.54 -2.70 10.63
N ASP A 94 10.77 -3.23 10.51
CA ASP A 94 11.70 -3.44 11.61
C ASP A 94 13.00 -2.66 11.34
N PRO A 95 13.32 -1.62 12.14
CA PRO A 95 14.55 -0.85 11.95
C PRO A 95 15.83 -1.67 12.20
N ALA A 96 15.74 -2.82 12.87
CA ALA A 96 16.87 -3.72 13.10
C ALA A 96 17.10 -4.73 11.96
N ASP A 97 16.12 -4.95 11.08
CA ASP A 97 16.15 -5.95 10.01
C ASP A 97 15.85 -5.35 8.62
N LEU A 98 16.79 -4.56 8.12
CA LEU A 98 16.65 -3.87 6.83
C LEU A 98 16.56 -4.85 5.64
N ALA A 99 17.30 -5.95 5.70
CA ALA A 99 17.25 -6.97 4.66
C ALA A 99 15.89 -7.68 4.64
N GLY A 100 15.37 -8.05 5.82
CA GLY A 100 14.05 -8.67 5.94
C GLY A 100 12.91 -7.72 5.59
N ASN A 101 13.02 -6.40 5.85
CA ASN A 101 12.03 -5.42 5.36
C ASN A 101 11.92 -5.51 3.83
N ARG A 102 13.05 -5.50 3.12
CA ARG A 102 13.08 -5.59 1.66
C ARG A 102 12.48 -6.92 1.17
N ALA A 103 12.83 -8.03 1.81
CA ALA A 103 12.28 -9.34 1.46
C ALA A 103 10.77 -9.42 1.69
N ARG A 104 10.26 -8.85 2.80
CA ARG A 104 8.82 -8.78 3.08
C ARG A 104 8.08 -7.95 2.03
N ILE A 105 8.63 -6.80 1.64
CA ILE A 105 8.04 -5.97 0.58
C ILE A 105 7.97 -6.72 -0.74
N GLU A 106 9.08 -7.32 -1.18
CA GLU A 106 9.14 -8.08 -2.42
C GLU A 106 8.16 -9.26 -2.41
N ALA A 107 8.04 -9.99 -1.30
CA ALA A 107 7.12 -11.12 -1.16
C ALA A 107 5.64 -10.69 -1.22
N VAL A 108 5.24 -9.62 -0.52
CA VAL A 108 3.87 -9.11 -0.56
C VAL A 108 3.51 -8.63 -1.97
N TYR A 109 4.40 -7.88 -2.63
CA TYR A 109 4.16 -7.42 -3.99
C TYR A 109 4.09 -8.58 -4.98
N THR A 110 4.96 -9.59 -4.85
CA THR A 110 4.90 -10.80 -5.68
C THR A 110 3.55 -11.52 -5.54
N SER A 111 3.05 -11.67 -4.31
CA SER A 111 1.73 -12.27 -4.05
C SER A 111 0.58 -11.48 -4.69
N LEU A 112 0.60 -10.15 -4.57
CA LEU A 112 -0.40 -9.27 -5.16
C LEU A 112 -0.39 -9.33 -6.70
N LEU A 113 0.79 -9.30 -7.30
CA LEU A 113 0.95 -9.36 -8.76
C LEU A 113 0.51 -10.72 -9.31
N ALA A 114 0.86 -11.83 -8.63
CA ALA A 114 0.43 -13.17 -9.01
C ALA A 114 -1.10 -13.34 -9.00
N ARG A 115 -1.82 -12.51 -8.25
CA ARG A 115 -3.29 -12.47 -8.19
C ARG A 115 -3.93 -11.61 -9.28
N GLY A 116 -3.13 -10.95 -10.14
CA GLY A 116 -3.63 -10.03 -11.16
C GLY A 116 -4.19 -8.74 -10.57
N THR A 117 -3.64 -8.28 -9.45
CA THR A 117 -4.01 -6.99 -8.84
C THR A 117 -3.09 -5.87 -9.35
N ALA A 118 -3.50 -4.62 -9.15
CA ALA A 118 -2.68 -3.44 -9.38
C ALA A 118 -2.28 -2.83 -8.02
N PRO A 119 -1.05 -3.08 -7.52
CA PRO A 119 -0.60 -2.50 -6.25
C PRO A 119 -0.47 -0.98 -6.33
N LEU A 120 -0.99 -0.27 -5.32
CA LEU A 120 -0.81 1.17 -5.11
C LEU A 120 0.00 1.39 -3.82
N LEU A 121 1.25 1.82 -3.99
CA LEU A 121 2.20 2.05 -2.90
C LEU A 121 1.91 3.36 -2.16
N LEU A 122 1.73 3.30 -0.84
CA LEU A 122 1.73 4.48 0.02
C LEU A 122 3.02 4.57 0.83
N GLY A 123 3.86 5.52 0.43
CA GLY A 123 4.90 6.12 1.25
C GLY A 123 5.90 5.16 1.90
N GLY A 124 6.64 5.75 2.84
CA GLY A 124 7.99 5.34 3.23
C GLY A 124 9.03 6.28 2.62
N ASP A 125 10.30 6.12 2.98
CA ASP A 125 11.39 6.81 2.28
C ASP A 125 11.59 6.23 0.86
N ASP A 126 12.44 6.85 0.05
CA ASP A 126 12.69 6.44 -1.34
C ASP A 126 13.28 5.03 -1.49
N SER A 127 13.63 4.33 -0.41
CA SER A 127 14.15 2.97 -0.50
C SER A 127 13.05 1.92 -0.75
N VAL A 128 11.78 2.23 -0.43
CA VAL A 128 10.65 1.27 -0.46
C VAL A 128 10.26 0.81 -1.86
N GLN A 129 10.41 1.69 -2.84
CA GLN A 129 10.07 1.40 -4.23
C GLN A 129 11.03 0.36 -4.85
N ILE A 130 12.26 0.26 -4.35
CA ILE A 130 13.27 -0.66 -4.91
C ILE A 130 12.86 -2.13 -4.77
N PRO A 131 12.56 -2.67 -3.55
CA PRO A 131 12.06 -4.04 -3.42
C PRO A 131 10.65 -4.23 -4.01
N ALA A 132 9.79 -3.20 -3.99
CA ALA A 132 8.47 -3.28 -4.61
C ALA A 132 8.56 -3.48 -6.13
N LEU A 133 9.42 -2.71 -6.81
CA LEU A 133 9.65 -2.82 -8.25
C LEU A 133 10.39 -4.11 -8.64
N ARG A 134 11.23 -4.68 -7.77
CA ARG A 134 11.86 -5.98 -8.03
C ARG A 134 10.84 -7.10 -8.26
N ALA A 135 9.72 -7.07 -7.54
CA ALA A 135 8.64 -8.05 -7.71
C ALA A 135 8.01 -8.03 -9.12
N PHE A 136 8.10 -6.91 -9.86
CA PHE A 136 7.60 -6.83 -11.24
C PHE A 136 8.52 -7.47 -12.28
N ALA A 137 9.77 -7.76 -11.91
CA ALA A 137 10.75 -8.37 -12.80
C ALA A 137 10.80 -9.91 -12.70
N ALA A 138 9.94 -10.50 -11.87
CA ALA A 138 9.85 -11.94 -11.60
C ALA A 138 8.99 -12.69 -12.64
#